data_AF-A0A0W1CNB8-F1
#
_entry.id   AF-A0A0W1CNB8-F1
#
_cell.length_a   1.000
_cell.length_b   1.000
_cell.length_c   1.000
_cell.angle_alpha   90.00
_cell.angle_beta   90.00
_cell.angle_gamma   90.00
#
_symmetry.space_group_name_H-M   'P 1'
#
loop_
_entity.id
_entity.type
_entity.pdbx_description
1 polymer ?
#
loop_
_entity_poly.entity_id
_entity_poly.type
_entity_poly.pdbx_seq_one_letter_code
_entity_poly.pdbx_strand_id
1 'polypeptide(L)'
;MKGIFPLLSQPLVETCLRIPTWLWVGRGRSRYIARRAMERDLPAKVAWRISKGGLGQFQLQMLRERRVLIREMLMDGLLSGAGILDRSMIEQQLKDDLTFGVNDMGRILRLCDVEAWCRASPQVTLNTAP
;
A
#
# COMPACT_ATOMS: atom_id res chain seq x y z
N MET A 1 29.09 1.79 9.26
CA MET A 1 28.76 0.42 9.71
C MET A 1 28.47 -0.42 8.46
N LYS A 2 29.29 -1.43 8.12
CA LYS A 2 28.98 -2.34 6.99
C LYS A 2 27.85 -3.28 7.42
N GLY A 3 26.74 -3.29 6.68
CA GLY A 3 25.63 -4.19 6.95
C GLY A 3 26.00 -5.64 6.63
N ILE A 4 25.63 -6.57 7.52
CA ILE A 4 25.70 -8.01 7.25
C ILE A 4 24.34 -8.41 6.69
N PHE A 5 24.34 -9.13 5.56
CA PHE A 5 23.12 -9.62 4.90
C PHE A 5 23.12 -11.15 4.86
N PRO A 6 22.72 -11.84 5.95
CA PRO A 6 22.81 -13.30 6.05
C PRO A 6 22.06 -14.04 4.93
N LEU A 7 20.93 -13.45 4.48
CA LEU A 7 20.10 -14.01 3.41
C LEU A 7 20.74 -13.94 2.01
N LEU A 8 21.83 -13.17 1.86
CA LEU A 8 22.60 -13.06 0.62
C LEU A 8 23.87 -13.92 0.65
N SER A 9 24.04 -14.76 1.66
CA SER A 9 25.14 -15.72 1.68
C SER A 9 25.01 -16.69 0.49
N GLN A 10 26.13 -16.94 -0.19
CA GLN A 10 26.21 -17.83 -1.35
C GLN A 10 25.51 -19.19 -1.13
N PRO A 11 25.75 -19.94 -0.03
CA PRO A 11 25.09 -21.25 0.15
C PRO A 11 23.56 -21.14 0.21
N LEU A 12 23.03 -20.06 0.78
CA LEU A 12 21.58 -19.86 0.83
C LEU A 12 21.01 -19.48 -0.53
N VAL A 13 21.69 -18.59 -1.27
CA VAL A 13 21.27 -18.19 -2.62
C VAL A 13 21.28 -19.38 -3.57
N GLU A 14 22.35 -20.17 -3.58
CA GLU A 14 22.45 -21.38 -4.40
C GLU A 14 21.36 -22.40 -4.05
N THR A 15 21.09 -22.59 -2.75
CA THR A 15 19.99 -23.46 -2.30
C THR A 15 18.65 -22.94 -2.84
N CYS A 16 18.36 -21.64 -2.72
CA CYS A 16 17.13 -21.05 -3.24
C CYS A 16 16.99 -21.22 -4.75
N LEU A 17 18.09 -21.10 -5.51
CA LEU A 17 18.10 -21.28 -6.97
C LEU A 17 17.91 -22.75 -7.38
N ARG A 18 18.32 -23.71 -6.55
CA ARG A 18 18.09 -25.14 -6.79
C ARG A 18 16.65 -25.60 -6.52
N ILE A 19 15.86 -24.82 -5.77
CA ILE A 19 14.48 -25.16 -5.46
C ILE A 19 13.59 -24.93 -6.69
N PRO A 20 12.84 -25.95 -7.15
CA PRO A 20 11.90 -25.80 -8.25
C PRO A 20 10.92 -24.63 -8.07
N THR A 21 10.70 -23.87 -9.15
CA THR A 21 9.92 -22.63 -9.14
C THR A 21 8.49 -22.83 -8.62
N TRP A 22 7.86 -23.97 -8.92
CA TRP A 22 6.49 -24.30 -8.46
C TRP A 22 6.37 -24.55 -6.96
N LEU A 23 7.46 -24.81 -6.23
CA LEU A 23 7.43 -24.96 -4.76
C LEU A 23 7.39 -23.60 -4.03
N TRP A 24 7.68 -22.51 -4.73
CA TRP A 24 7.65 -21.16 -4.16
C TRP A 24 6.24 -20.61 -3.99
N VAL A 25 5.24 -21.21 -4.65
CA VAL A 25 3.83 -20.85 -4.53
C VAL A 25 3.02 -22.08 -4.16
N GLY A 26 2.25 -21.99 -3.08
CA GLY A 26 1.43 -23.11 -2.61
C GLY A 26 0.28 -22.60 -1.75
N ARG A 27 -0.90 -23.23 -1.88
CA ARG A 27 -2.12 -22.83 -1.15
C ARG A 27 -2.45 -21.34 -1.29
N GLY A 28 -2.24 -20.76 -2.48
CA GLY A 28 -2.47 -19.34 -2.74
C GLY A 28 -1.48 -18.38 -2.08
N ARG A 29 -0.33 -18.85 -1.57
CA ARG A 29 0.65 -18.03 -0.85
C ARG A 29 2.03 -18.08 -1.51
N SER A 30 2.70 -16.92 -1.55
CA SER A 30 4.09 -16.78 -2.01
C SER A 30 5.11 -17.18 -0.93
N ARG A 31 6.32 -17.52 -1.37
CA ARG A 31 7.43 -18.01 -0.53
C ARG A 31 7.06 -19.27 0.26
N TYR A 32 6.20 -20.11 -0.33
CA TYR A 32 5.58 -21.24 0.36
C TYR A 32 6.60 -22.18 1.00
N ILE A 33 7.59 -22.66 0.23
CA ILE A 33 8.65 -23.54 0.71
C ILE A 33 9.50 -22.91 1.85
N ALA A 34 9.86 -21.63 1.73
CA ALA A 34 10.62 -20.94 2.76
C ALA A 34 9.81 -20.77 4.06
N ARG A 35 8.50 -20.52 3.95
CA ARG A 35 7.60 -20.45 5.11
C ARG A 35 7.44 -21.81 5.78
N ARG A 36 7.29 -22.88 4.99
CA ARG A 36 7.24 -24.27 5.46
C ARG A 36 8.50 -24.66 6.23
N ALA A 37 9.67 -24.29 5.71
CA ALA A 37 10.95 -24.56 6.38
C ALA A 37 11.04 -23.93 7.78
N MET A 38 10.42 -22.76 7.98
CA MET A 38 10.47 -22.00 9.23
C MET A 38 9.28 -22.28 10.17
N GLU A 39 8.37 -23.20 9.86
CA GLU A 39 7.20 -23.50 10.71
C GLU A 39 7.57 -24.03 12.09
N ARG A 40 8.74 -24.67 12.21
CA ARG A 40 9.24 -25.21 13.47
C ARG A 40 9.88 -24.14 14.36
N ASP A 41 10.43 -23.11 13.74
CA ASP A 41 11.25 -22.10 14.43
C ASP A 41 10.48 -20.79 14.69
N LEU A 42 9.36 -20.56 13.99
CA LEU A 42 8.57 -19.33 14.10
C LEU A 42 7.10 -19.63 14.46
N PRO A 43 6.45 -18.79 15.28
CA PRO A 43 5.01 -18.88 15.51
C PRO A 43 4.22 -18.81 14.19
N ALA A 44 3.14 -19.58 14.09
CA ALA A 44 2.31 -19.65 12.87
C ALA A 44 1.86 -18.26 12.38
N LYS A 45 1.52 -17.34 13.30
CA LYS A 45 1.14 -15.95 12.98
C LYS A 45 2.24 -15.14 12.27
N VAL A 46 3.51 -15.51 12.45
CA VAL A 46 4.68 -14.89 11.80
C VAL A 46 5.03 -15.63 10.52
N ALA A 47 5.21 -16.95 10.61
CA ALA A 47 5.58 -17.81 9.47
C ALA A 47 4.58 -17.70 8.31
N TRP A 48 3.29 -17.58 8.62
CA TRP A 48 2.21 -17.53 7.63
C TRP A 48 1.59 -16.15 7.46
N ARG A 49 2.24 -15.10 7.97
CA ARG A 49 1.75 -13.73 7.82
C ARG A 49 1.60 -13.36 6.34
N ILE A 50 0.39 -12.97 5.96
CA ILE A 50 0.02 -12.54 4.60
C ILE A 50 0.45 -11.09 4.39
N SER A 51 0.32 -10.24 5.41
CA SER A 51 0.82 -8.88 5.35
C SER A 51 2.35 -8.91 5.27
N LYS A 52 2.88 -8.33 4.21
CA LYS A 52 4.26 -7.84 4.24
C LYS A 52 4.27 -6.80 5.37
N GLY A 53 5.20 -6.90 6.32
CA GLY A 53 5.54 -5.78 7.20
C GLY A 53 6.26 -4.72 6.38
N GLY A 54 5.59 -4.23 5.34
CA GLY A 54 6.10 -3.34 4.34
C GLY A 54 5.44 -1.98 4.47
N LEU A 55 5.96 -1.04 3.68
CA LEU A 55 5.51 0.34 3.58
C LEU A 55 3.98 0.49 3.61
N GLY A 56 3.20 -0.45 3.07
CA GLY A 56 1.73 -0.40 3.15
C GLY A 56 1.13 -0.27 4.55
N GLN A 57 1.71 -0.91 5.58
CA GLN A 57 1.25 -0.75 6.97
C GLN A 57 1.67 0.60 7.56
N PHE A 58 2.87 1.07 7.21
CA PHE A 58 3.35 2.40 7.58
C PHE A 58 2.53 3.50 6.89
N GLN A 59 2.22 3.34 5.61
CA GLN A 59 1.37 4.23 4.81
C GLN A 59 -0.06 4.24 5.37
N LEU A 60 -0.60 3.07 5.75
CA LEU A 60 -1.87 2.99 6.43
C LEU A 60 -1.83 3.81 7.73
N GLN A 61 -0.84 3.61 8.58
CA GLN A 61 -0.69 4.35 9.83
C GLN A 61 -0.57 5.86 9.59
N MET A 62 0.30 6.29 8.67
CA MET A 62 0.45 7.70 8.29
C MET A 62 -0.85 8.30 7.78
N LEU A 63 -1.62 7.55 6.98
CA LEU A 63 -2.92 8.00 6.49
C LEU A 63 -3.91 8.15 7.65
N ARG A 64 -3.94 7.21 8.61
CA ARG A 64 -4.78 7.33 9.81
C ARG A 64 -4.46 8.60 10.58
N GLU A 65 -3.17 8.86 10.80
CA GLU A 65 -2.70 10.04 11.52
C GLU A 65 -2.99 11.35 10.78
N ARG A 66 -2.98 11.35 9.44
CA ARG A 66 -3.18 12.54 8.59
C ARG A 66 -4.56 12.61 7.95
N ARG A 67 -5.53 11.84 8.43
CA ARG A 67 -6.88 11.73 7.82
C ARG A 67 -7.60 13.07 7.64
N VAL A 68 -7.43 13.98 8.60
CA VAL A 68 -8.08 15.31 8.58
C VAL A 68 -7.52 16.12 7.41
N LEU A 69 -6.20 16.15 7.28
CA LEU A 69 -5.52 16.81 6.17
C LEU A 69 -5.91 16.20 4.81
N ILE A 70 -6.02 14.87 4.73
CA ILE A 70 -6.42 14.18 3.50
C ILE A 70 -7.87 14.52 3.14
N ARG A 71 -8.76 14.58 4.14
CA ARG A 71 -10.15 15.00 3.96
C ARG A 71 -10.22 16.42 3.42
N GLU A 72 -9.54 17.38 4.05
CA GLU A 72 -9.49 18.78 3.60
C GLU A 72 -8.93 18.89 2.18
N MET A 73 -7.86 18.16 1.90
CA MET A 73 -7.23 18.15 0.59
C MET A 73 -8.18 17.65 -0.52
N LEU A 74 -8.95 16.60 -0.26
CA LEU A 74 -9.84 16.01 -1.26
C LEU A 74 -11.21 16.67 -1.32
N MET A 75 -11.81 17.06 -0.19
CA MET A 75 -13.17 17.63 -0.14
C MET A 75 -13.23 19.06 -0.63
N ASP A 76 -12.22 19.86 -0.30
CA ASP A 76 -12.13 21.27 -0.68
C ASP A 76 -11.13 21.48 -1.83
N GLY A 77 -10.76 20.39 -2.50
CA GLY A 77 -9.79 20.35 -3.59
C GLY A 77 -10.38 20.62 -4.98
N LEU A 78 -9.48 20.72 -5.96
CA LEU A 78 -9.80 20.96 -7.37
C LEU A 78 -10.63 19.82 -7.96
N LEU A 79 -10.31 18.57 -7.64
CA LEU A 79 -11.04 17.41 -8.14
C LEU A 79 -12.50 17.38 -7.63
N SER A 80 -12.70 17.81 -6.39
CA SER A 80 -14.03 17.95 -5.79
C SER A 80 -14.79 19.14 -6.37
N GLY A 81 -14.12 20.27 -6.62
CA GLY A 81 -14.70 21.43 -7.31
C GLY A 81 -15.12 21.13 -8.75
N ALA A 82 -14.39 20.26 -9.44
CA ALA A 82 -14.70 19.81 -10.80
C ALA A 82 -15.76 18.68 -10.86
N GLY A 83 -16.28 18.21 -9.73
CA GLY A 83 -17.28 17.14 -9.69
C GLY A 83 -16.74 15.74 -10.06
N ILE A 84 -15.43 15.54 -10.04
CA ILE A 84 -14.78 14.26 -10.40
C ILE A 84 -14.85 13.26 -9.23
N LEU A 85 -14.94 13.77 -7.99
CA LEU A 85 -14.96 12.95 -6.78
C LEU A 85 -16.38 12.72 -6.28
N ASP A 86 -16.69 11.46 -5.94
CA ASP A 86 -17.83 11.12 -5.09
C ASP A 86 -17.50 11.48 -3.64
N ARG A 87 -17.95 12.66 -3.21
CA ARG A 87 -17.68 13.21 -1.88
C ARG A 87 -18.25 12.31 -0.78
N SER A 88 -19.45 11.77 -0.96
CA SER A 88 -20.12 10.93 0.02
C SER A 88 -19.37 9.61 0.22
N MET A 89 -18.90 9.00 -0.87
CA MET A 89 -18.08 7.79 -0.81
C MET A 89 -16.76 8.05 -0.09
N ILE A 90 -16.06 9.14 -0.39
CA ILE A 90 -14.78 9.48 0.25
C ILE A 90 -14.97 9.79 1.73
N GLU A 91 -16.02 10.54 2.11
CA GLU A 91 -16.29 10.85 3.50
C GLU A 91 -16.63 9.59 4.31
N GLN A 92 -17.42 8.66 3.73
CA GLN A 92 -17.65 7.35 4.32
C GLN A 92 -16.34 6.57 4.47
N GLN A 93 -15.43 6.66 3.49
CA GLN A 93 -14.13 6.01 3.53
C GLN A 93 -13.14 6.63 4.52
N LEU A 94 -13.37 7.85 5.00
CA LEU A 94 -12.49 8.52 5.96
C LEU A 94 -13.03 8.52 7.39
N LYS A 95 -14.21 7.91 7.63
CA LYS A 95 -14.80 7.80 8.97
C LYS A 95 -13.94 6.94 9.92
N ASP A 96 -14.11 7.24 11.21
CA ASP A 96 -13.24 6.88 12.35
C ASP A 96 -12.89 5.40 12.51
N ASP A 97 -13.64 4.47 11.92
CA ASP A 97 -13.50 3.05 12.20
C ASP A 97 -12.81 2.30 11.06
N LEU A 98 -11.57 2.72 10.76
CA LEU A 98 -10.81 2.31 9.58
C LEU A 98 -10.58 0.77 9.46
N THR A 99 -11.63 0.05 9.10
CA THR A 99 -11.68 -1.36 8.64
C THR A 99 -11.17 -1.48 7.20
N PHE A 100 -10.24 -0.61 6.82
CA PHE A 100 -9.75 -0.51 5.45
C PHE A 100 -8.80 -1.64 5.13
N GLY A 101 -9.03 -2.26 3.97
CA GLY A 101 -8.00 -3.02 3.31
C GLY A 101 -6.89 -2.10 2.80
N VAL A 102 -5.68 -2.64 2.67
CA VAL A 102 -4.53 -1.93 2.09
C VAL A 102 -4.84 -1.40 0.67
N ASN A 103 -5.75 -2.04 -0.06
CA ASN A 103 -6.13 -1.64 -1.42
C ASN A 103 -6.94 -0.34 -1.47
N ASP A 104 -7.90 -0.15 -0.56
CA ASP A 104 -8.75 1.05 -0.54
C ASP A 104 -7.92 2.30 -0.22
N MET A 105 -6.95 2.16 0.68
CA MET A 105 -5.97 3.20 1.00
C MET A 105 -5.11 3.59 -0.19
N GLY A 106 -4.70 2.61 -1.01
CA GLY A 106 -3.96 2.88 -2.23
C GLY A 106 -4.75 3.75 -3.22
N ARG A 107 -6.08 3.67 -3.22
CA ARG A 107 -6.94 4.52 -4.04
C ARG A 107 -7.01 5.94 -3.50
N ILE A 108 -7.23 6.12 -2.19
CA ILE A 108 -7.26 7.45 -1.55
C ILE A 108 -5.92 8.17 -1.76
N LEU A 109 -4.79 7.50 -1.51
CA LEU A 109 -3.46 8.10 -1.73
C LEU A 109 -3.26 8.52 -3.19
N ARG A 110 -3.72 7.71 -4.15
CA ARG A 110 -3.66 8.06 -5.57
C ARG A 110 -4.49 9.29 -5.91
N LEU A 111 -5.66 9.47 -5.28
CA LEU A 111 -6.45 10.70 -5.44
C LEU A 111 -5.70 11.91 -4.88
N CYS A 112 -5.03 11.77 -3.74
CA CYS A 112 -4.17 12.83 -3.20
C CYS A 112 -3.02 13.16 -4.15
N ASP A 113 -2.37 12.16 -4.76
CA ASP A 113 -1.30 12.40 -5.73
C ASP A 113 -1.80 13.21 -6.94
N VAL A 114 -2.98 12.87 -7.46
CA VAL A 114 -3.60 13.59 -8.60
C VAL A 114 -3.97 15.02 -8.19
N GLU A 115 -4.59 15.20 -7.02
CA GLU A 115 -4.96 16.51 -6.50
C GLU A 115 -3.73 17.41 -6.29
N ALA A 116 -2.64 16.87 -5.72
CA ALA A 116 -1.37 17.59 -5.59
C ALA A 116 -0.79 17.98 -6.95
N TRP A 117 -0.84 17.08 -7.93
CA TRP A 117 -0.39 17.34 -9.29
C TRP A 117 -1.22 18.44 -9.97
N CYS A 118 -2.55 18.41 -9.82
CA CYS A 118 -3.44 19.44 -10.34
C CYS A 118 -3.14 20.82 -9.73
N ARG A 119 -2.85 20.89 -8.42
CA ARG A 119 -2.49 22.16 -7.76
C ARG A 119 -1.14 22.71 -8.20
N ALA A 120 -0.17 21.83 -8.46
CA ALA A 120 1.17 22.22 -8.90
C ALA A 120 1.22 22.59 -10.39
N SER A 121 0.27 22.09 -11.18
CA SER A 121 0.18 22.38 -12.62
C SER A 121 -0.42 23.77 -12.87
N PRO A 122 0.01 24.48 -13.92
CA PRO A 122 -0.64 25.72 -14.33
C PRO A 122 -2.12 25.46 -14.61
N GLN A 123 -2.99 26.14 -13.89
CA GLN A 123 -4.44 26.00 -14.10
C GLN A 123 -4.81 26.66 -15.42
N VAL A 124 -5.09 25.86 -16.43
CA VAL A 124 -5.65 26.35 -17.69
C VAL A 124 -7.15 26.52 -17.48
N THR A 125 -7.61 27.76 -17.33
CA THR A 125 -9.03 28.08 -17.31
C THR A 125 -9.59 27.75 -18.69
N LEU A 126 -10.29 26.63 -18.81
CA LEU A 126 -11.10 26.35 -20.00
C LEU A 126 -12.26 27.36 -19.97
N ASN A 127 -12.04 28.50 -20.62
CA ASN A 127 -13.07 29.48 -20.90
C ASN A 127 -14.16 28.77 -21.71
N THR A 128 -15.21 28.35 -21.02
CA THR A 128 -16.47 27.94 -21.66
C THR A 128 -17.18 29.24 -22.01
N ALA A 129 -16.85 29.77 -23.19
CA ALA A 129 -17.65 30.78 -23.86
C ALA A 129 -18.94 30.12 -24.42
N PRO A 130 -20.06 30.87 -24.49
CA PRO A 130 -21.43 30.34 -24.57
C PRO A 130 -21.76 29.59 -25.86
#